data_AF-A0A2I0TKS8-F1
#
_entry.id   AF-A0A2I0TKS8-F1
#
_cell.length_a   1.000
_cell.length_b   1.000
_cell.length_c   1.000
_cell.angle_alpha   90.00
_cell.angle_beta   90.00
_cell.angle_gamma   90.00
#
_symmetry.space_group_name_H-M   'P 1'
#
loop_
_entity.id
_entity.type
_entity.pdbx_description
1 polymer ?
#
loop_
_entity_poly.entity_id
_entity_poly.type
_entity_poly.pdbx_seq_one_letter_code
_entity_poly.pdbx_strand_id
1 'polypeptide(L)'
;MLKLSHLNPEWASYRLGIFICLNCSGIHRNLPQISRVKSLRLDFWETDLIEFMKKHGNLCAKAKYEAKVPPYYYIPQSCDCLVLKEQWIRAKYEREEFVATRICQDPCSAGTREGFLWKRGRENRQFQKRRFLLSAREGVMKYYTKEVSSSARVDRR
;
A
#
# COMPACT_ATOMS: atom_id res chain seq x y z
N MET A 1 -10.39 4.99 8.73
CA MET A 1 -10.22 3.89 9.71
C MET A 1 -10.44 2.62 8.94
N LEU A 2 -9.44 1.74 8.84
CA LEU A 2 -9.72 0.34 8.59
C LEU A 2 -10.66 -0.10 9.72
N LYS A 3 -11.97 -0.06 9.50
CA LYS A 3 -12.88 -0.92 10.25
C LYS A 3 -12.53 -2.33 9.77
N LEU A 4 -11.44 -2.87 10.32
CA LEU A 4 -11.10 -4.28 10.20
C LEU A 4 -12.31 -5.02 10.75
N SER A 5 -13.18 -5.47 9.86
CA SER A 5 -14.36 -6.27 10.16
C SER A 5 -14.00 -7.68 10.67
N HIS A 6 -12.73 -7.94 10.98
CA HIS A 6 -12.35 -8.94 11.95
C HIS A 6 -12.06 -8.22 13.25
N LEU A 7 -13.07 -8.19 14.13
CA LEU A 7 -13.01 -7.52 15.43
C LEU A 7 -11.83 -7.98 16.31
N ASN A 8 -11.22 -9.12 15.99
CA ASN A 8 -10.18 -9.75 16.79
C ASN A 8 -8.96 -10.06 15.90
N PRO A 9 -7.87 -9.29 15.97
CA PRO A 9 -6.62 -9.72 15.36
C PRO A 9 -6.16 -11.03 16.02
N GLU A 10 -5.67 -11.97 15.22
CA GLU A 10 -5.22 -13.30 15.69
C GLU A 10 -3.70 -13.43 15.66
N TRP A 11 -3.03 -12.44 15.07
CA TRP A 11 -1.59 -12.42 14.85
C TRP A 11 -1.02 -11.08 15.29
N ALA A 12 0.26 -11.06 15.59
CA ALA A 12 1.00 -9.84 15.89
C ALA A 12 2.34 -9.83 15.19
N SER A 13 2.77 -8.64 14.76
CA SER A 13 4.16 -8.38 14.40
C SER A 13 4.88 -7.83 15.62
N TYR A 14 5.69 -8.66 16.27
CA TYR A 14 6.36 -8.30 17.53
C TYR A 14 7.59 -7.41 17.34
N ARG A 15 8.08 -7.25 16.10
CA ARG A 15 9.12 -6.26 15.79
C ARG A 15 8.54 -4.86 15.56
N LEU A 16 7.32 -4.79 15.02
CA LEU A 16 6.62 -3.53 14.76
C LEU A 16 5.68 -3.10 15.91
N GLY A 17 5.36 -4.02 16.82
CA GLY A 17 4.45 -3.73 17.93
C GLY A 17 3.00 -3.58 17.49
N ILE A 18 2.54 -4.38 16.51
CA ILE A 18 1.20 -4.27 15.92
C ILE A 18 0.44 -5.59 15.95
N PHE A 19 -0.88 -5.51 15.99
CA PHE A 19 -1.81 -6.63 15.90
C PHE A 19 -2.49 -6.63 14.52
N ILE A 20 -2.51 -7.78 13.86
CA ILE A 20 -2.90 -7.94 12.47
C ILE A 20 -3.78 -9.19 12.28
N CYS A 21 -4.60 -9.20 11.23
CA CYS A 21 -5.38 -10.38 10.85
C CYS A 21 -4.51 -11.41 10.11
N LEU A 22 -5.03 -12.62 9.92
CA LEU A 22 -4.36 -13.73 9.22
C LEU A 22 -3.87 -13.33 7.82
N ASN A 23 -4.70 -12.65 7.03
CA ASN A 23 -4.32 -12.24 5.66
C ASN A 23 -3.13 -11.27 5.67
N CYS A 24 -3.15 -10.27 6.56
CA CYS A 24 -2.05 -9.33 6.72
C CYS A 24 -0.80 -10.03 7.28
N SER A 25 -0.97 -11.02 8.15
CA SER A 25 0.14 -11.81 8.70
C SER A 25 0.92 -12.52 7.58
N GLY A 26 0.25 -13.04 6.56
CA GLY A 26 0.88 -13.61 5.36
C GLY A 26 1.77 -12.60 4.62
N ILE A 27 1.26 -11.39 4.38
CA ILE A 27 2.02 -10.32 3.73
C ILE A 27 3.23 -9.91 4.58
N HIS A 28 3.04 -9.78 5.90
CA HIS A 28 4.13 -9.42 6.83
C HIS A 28 5.25 -10.47 6.88
N ARG A 29 4.96 -11.76 6.62
CA ARG A 29 6.00 -12.81 6.51
C ARG A 29 6.89 -12.62 5.28
N ASN A 30 6.39 -11.98 4.22
CA ASN A 30 7.17 -11.65 3.03
C ASN A 30 8.08 -10.43 3.23
N LEU A 31 8.13 -9.85 4.44
CA LEU A 31 8.96 -8.71 4.81
C LEU A 31 9.86 -9.04 6.03
N PRO A 32 10.69 -10.11 5.99
CA PRO A 32 11.39 -10.62 7.18
C PRO A 32 12.39 -9.64 7.78
N GLN A 33 12.93 -8.71 6.97
CA GLN A 33 13.84 -7.67 7.41
C GLN A 33 13.16 -6.53 8.16
N ILE A 34 11.83 -6.47 8.15
CA ILE A 34 11.01 -5.39 8.72
C ILE A 34 10.12 -5.96 9.83
N SER A 35 9.43 -7.05 9.55
CA SER A 35 8.38 -7.62 10.39
C SER A 35 8.70 -9.06 10.79
N ARG A 36 8.39 -9.41 12.04
CA ARG A 36 8.39 -10.79 12.52
C ARG A 36 7.07 -11.09 13.19
N VAL A 37 6.43 -12.18 12.79
CA VAL A 37 5.02 -12.47 13.11
C VAL A 37 4.91 -13.66 14.05
N LYS A 38 4.05 -13.57 15.07
CA LYS A 38 3.60 -14.68 15.94
C LYS A 38 2.07 -14.70 16.02
N SER A 39 1.48 -15.88 16.15
CA SER A 39 0.07 -16.09 16.49
C SER A 39 -0.15 -15.70 17.95
N LEU A 40 -1.25 -15.00 18.24
CA LEU A 40 -1.60 -14.63 19.61
C LEU A 40 -2.04 -15.82 20.48
N ARG A 41 -2.44 -16.93 19.84
CA ARG A 41 -3.00 -18.10 20.54
C ARG A 41 -2.16 -19.36 20.38
N LEU A 42 -1.48 -19.50 19.24
CA LEU A 42 -0.82 -20.75 18.88
C LEU A 42 0.70 -20.74 19.15
N ASP A 43 1.31 -19.56 19.25
CA ASP A 43 2.75 -19.44 19.48
C ASP A 43 3.06 -19.12 20.94
N PHE A 44 4.23 -19.55 21.41
CA PHE A 44 4.76 -19.17 22.71
C PHE A 44 5.20 -17.70 22.71
N TRP A 45 4.89 -16.98 23.79
CA TRP A 45 5.24 -15.57 23.98
C TRP A 45 6.12 -15.39 25.21
N GLU A 46 7.33 -14.90 24.98
CA GLU A 46 8.24 -14.48 26.05
C GLU A 46 7.70 -13.22 26.73
N THR A 47 7.93 -13.08 28.05
CA THR A 47 7.45 -11.94 28.85
C THR A 47 7.88 -10.60 28.27
N ASP A 48 9.14 -10.48 27.82
CA ASP A 48 9.66 -9.25 27.22
C ASP A 48 8.92 -8.85 25.95
N LEU A 49 8.52 -9.82 25.11
CA LEU A 49 7.71 -9.55 23.92
C LEU A 49 6.30 -9.09 24.32
N ILE A 50 5.70 -9.70 25.34
CA ILE A 50 4.38 -9.28 25.84
C ILE A 50 4.44 -7.84 26.36
N GLU A 51 5.47 -7.50 27.13
CA GLU A 51 5.67 -6.13 27.61
C GLU A 51 5.89 -5.14 26.47
N PHE A 52 6.72 -5.50 25.49
CA PHE A 52 6.92 -4.69 24.30
C PHE A 52 5.59 -4.44 23.57
N MET A 53 4.78 -5.48 23.35
CA MET A 53 3.47 -5.37 22.71
C MET A 53 2.49 -4.51 23.50
N LYS A 54 2.51 -4.58 24.85
CA LYS A 54 1.68 -3.74 25.74
C LYS A 54 2.06 -2.26 25.69
N LYS A 55 3.36 -1.95 25.59
CA LYS A 55 3.87 -0.57 25.46
C LYS A 55 3.62 0.01 24.07
N HIS A 56 3.46 -0.84 23.08
CA HIS A 56 3.15 -0.47 21.70
C HIS A 56 1.69 -0.79 21.36
N GLY A 57 1.38 -0.94 20.08
CA GLY A 57 0.04 -1.26 19.61
C GLY A 57 -0.31 -0.50 18.35
N ASN A 58 -1.49 -0.84 17.80
CA ASN A 58 -1.95 -0.29 16.53
C ASN A 58 -2.14 1.24 16.57
N LEU A 59 -2.49 1.81 17.72
CA LEU A 59 -2.60 3.26 17.90
C LEU A 59 -1.23 3.95 17.79
N CYS A 60 -0.21 3.44 18.48
CA CYS A 60 1.15 3.98 18.39
C CYS A 60 1.71 3.83 16.97
N ALA A 61 1.52 2.67 16.35
CA ALA A 61 1.93 2.44 14.97
C ALA A 61 1.19 3.36 13.98
N LYS A 62 -0.10 3.62 14.19
CA LYS A 62 -0.86 4.57 13.39
C LYS A 62 -0.31 5.99 13.53
N ALA A 63 -0.07 6.45 14.77
CA ALA A 63 0.49 7.76 15.03
C ALA A 63 1.86 7.98 14.34
N LYS A 64 2.66 6.92 14.19
CA LYS A 64 3.97 6.96 13.52
C LYS A 64 3.88 6.77 12.00
N TYR A 65 3.32 5.64 11.56
CA TYR A 65 3.37 5.17 10.17
C TYR A 65 2.19 5.63 9.31
N GLU A 66 1.21 6.32 9.89
CA GLU A 66 0.11 6.97 9.17
C GLU A 66 0.03 8.48 9.47
N ALA A 67 1.13 9.09 9.95
CA ALA A 67 1.16 10.48 10.39
C ALA A 67 0.83 11.49 9.28
N LYS A 68 1.29 11.21 8.05
CA LYS A 68 1.15 12.08 6.88
C LYS A 68 0.49 11.36 5.69
N VAL A 69 -0.52 10.53 5.94
CA VAL A 69 -1.28 9.89 4.86
C VAL A 69 -2.04 10.96 4.09
N PRO A 70 -1.82 11.13 2.78
CA PRO A 70 -2.55 12.14 2.02
C PRO A 70 -4.06 11.84 1.97
N PRO A 71 -4.94 12.86 1.96
CA PRO A 71 -6.39 12.66 1.93
C PRO A 71 -6.90 11.84 0.73
N TYR A 72 -6.17 11.87 -0.39
CA TYR A 72 -6.50 11.13 -1.61
C TYR A 72 -5.88 9.72 -1.66
N TYR A 73 -5.06 9.34 -0.68
CA TYR A 73 -4.44 8.02 -0.67
C TYR A 73 -5.49 6.96 -0.34
N TYR A 74 -5.59 5.94 -1.19
CA TYR A 74 -6.55 4.87 -0.98
C TYR A 74 -6.10 3.96 0.17
N ILE A 75 -6.91 3.88 1.23
CA ILE A 75 -6.69 2.95 2.34
C ILE A 75 -7.54 1.69 2.11
N PRO A 76 -6.90 0.51 1.89
CA PRO A 76 -7.62 -0.72 1.63
C PRO A 76 -8.58 -1.08 2.77
N GLN A 77 -9.67 -1.77 2.45
CA GLN A 77 -10.67 -2.36 3.32
C GLN A 77 -10.47 -3.88 3.44
N SER A 78 -11.25 -4.52 4.32
CA SER A 78 -11.15 -5.96 4.56
C SER A 78 -11.54 -6.81 3.34
N CYS A 79 -12.45 -6.34 2.49
CA CYS A 79 -12.88 -7.03 1.27
C CYS A 79 -11.95 -6.81 0.07
N ASP A 80 -10.99 -5.89 0.14
CA ASP A 80 -10.10 -5.62 -0.98
C ASP A 80 -9.16 -6.77 -1.30
N CYS A 81 -8.70 -6.80 -2.55
CA CYS A 81 -7.73 -7.77 -3.02
C CYS A 81 -6.40 -7.65 -2.25
N LEU A 82 -5.66 -8.77 -2.21
CA LEU A 82 -4.40 -8.85 -1.46
C LEU A 82 -3.35 -7.85 -1.96
N VAL A 83 -3.35 -7.52 -3.26
CA VAL A 83 -2.40 -6.57 -3.85
C VAL A 83 -2.54 -5.18 -3.22
N LEU A 84 -3.77 -4.68 -3.01
CA LEU A 84 -3.98 -3.38 -2.37
C LEU A 84 -3.51 -3.39 -0.91
N LYS A 85 -3.81 -4.47 -0.17
CA LYS A 85 -3.36 -4.66 1.22
C LYS A 85 -1.83 -4.75 1.31
N GLU A 86 -1.19 -5.45 0.38
CA GLU A 86 0.27 -5.56 0.32
C GLU A 86 0.92 -4.21 0.07
N GLN A 87 0.45 -3.47 -0.93
CA GLN A 87 1.02 -2.16 -1.24
C GLN A 87 0.85 -1.17 -0.08
N TRP A 88 -0.27 -1.24 0.64
CA TRP A 88 -0.48 -0.45 1.86
C TRP A 88 0.50 -0.82 2.99
N ILE A 89 0.70 -2.12 3.25
CA ILE A 89 1.65 -2.60 4.27
C ILE A 89 3.09 -2.18 3.92
N ARG A 90 3.49 -2.33 2.65
CA ARG A 90 4.82 -1.90 2.18
C ARG A 90 4.98 -0.38 2.24
N ALA A 91 3.98 0.40 1.82
CA ALA A 91 4.01 1.86 1.92
C ALA A 91 4.23 2.33 3.37
N LYS A 92 3.53 1.69 4.32
CA LYS A 92 3.65 2.00 5.74
C LYS A 92 4.99 1.62 6.35
N TYR A 93 5.43 0.38 6.19
CA TYR A 93 6.51 -0.18 7.02
C TYR A 93 7.82 -0.45 6.29
N GLU A 94 7.78 -0.66 4.97
CA GLU A 94 8.98 -0.86 4.14
C GLU A 94 9.50 0.47 3.61
N ARG A 95 8.62 1.25 3.00
CA ARG A 95 8.97 2.53 2.37
C ARG A 95 8.73 3.72 3.30
N GLU A 96 8.00 3.52 4.39
CA GLU A 96 7.71 4.53 5.41
C GLU A 96 7.21 5.86 4.82
N GLU A 97 6.35 5.77 3.79
CA GLU A 97 5.93 6.91 2.95
C GLU A 97 5.22 8.02 3.75
N PHE A 98 4.63 7.67 4.89
CA PHE A 98 3.75 8.56 5.65
C PHE A 98 4.31 8.95 7.03
N VAL A 99 5.59 8.66 7.31
CA VAL A 99 6.24 9.05 8.57
C VAL A 99 6.56 10.55 8.54
N ALA A 100 6.32 11.26 9.66
CA ALA A 100 6.43 12.72 9.72
C ALA A 100 7.81 13.28 9.33
N THR A 101 8.89 12.54 9.61
CA THR A 101 10.27 12.95 9.37
C THR A 101 10.69 12.88 7.91
N ARG A 102 9.96 12.15 7.05
CA ARG A 102 10.29 12.11 5.62
C ARG A 102 9.72 13.34 4.92
N ILE A 103 10.53 13.94 4.04
CA ILE A 103 10.02 14.86 3.03
C ILE A 103 9.14 14.02 2.11
N CYS A 104 7.82 14.15 2.22
CA CYS A 104 6.90 13.53 1.30
C CYS A 104 7.12 14.16 -0.08
N GLN A 105 7.96 13.53 -0.91
CA GLN A 105 7.91 13.73 -2.35
C GLN A 105 6.63 13.07 -2.81
N ASP A 106 5.51 13.77 -2.71
CA ASP A 106 4.26 13.28 -3.26
C ASP A 106 4.43 13.24 -4.79
N PRO A 107 4.47 12.06 -5.42
CA PRO A 107 4.63 11.99 -6.85
C PRO A 107 3.37 12.51 -7.58
N CYS A 108 2.24 12.73 -6.88
CA CYS A 108 1.06 13.41 -7.44
C CYS A 108 1.19 14.94 -7.38
N SER A 109 2.01 15.48 -6.48
CA SER A 109 2.28 16.90 -6.38
C SER A 109 3.13 17.42 -7.55
N ALA A 110 3.81 16.53 -8.28
CA ALA A 110 4.53 16.86 -9.51
C ALA A 110 3.60 17.28 -10.67
N GLY A 111 2.27 17.18 -10.51
CA GLY A 111 1.27 17.62 -11.50
C GLY A 111 1.22 16.77 -12.78
N THR A 112 2.23 15.94 -13.04
CA THR A 112 2.29 15.02 -14.17
C THR A 112 2.98 13.74 -13.75
N ARG A 113 2.41 12.58 -14.10
CA ARG A 113 3.05 11.26 -13.97
C ARG A 113 3.02 10.55 -15.31
N GLU A 114 4.12 9.91 -15.68
CA GLU A 114 4.17 9.03 -16.84
C GLU A 114 4.79 7.68 -16.51
N GLY A 115 4.49 6.69 -17.34
CA GLY A 115 5.03 5.34 -17.17
C GLY A 115 4.45 4.38 -18.19
N PHE A 116 4.93 3.14 -18.18
CA PHE A 116 4.44 2.09 -19.06
C PHE A 116 3.52 1.15 -18.29
N LEU A 117 2.34 0.87 -18.85
CA LEU A 117 1.41 -0.12 -18.33
C LEU A 117 1.01 -1.09 -19.45
N TRP A 118 0.69 -2.32 -19.06
CA TRP A 118 0.12 -3.31 -19.95
C TRP A 118 -1.37 -3.04 -20.14
N LYS A 119 -1.75 -2.60 -21.35
CA LYS A 119 -3.14 -2.32 -21.71
C LYS A 119 -3.70 -3.46 -22.55
N ARG A 120 -4.85 -3.99 -22.15
CA ARG A 120 -5.60 -4.96 -22.97
C ARG A 120 -6.20 -4.28 -24.19
N GLY A 121 -5.95 -4.82 -25.38
CA GLY A 121 -6.57 -4.39 -26.63
C GLY A 121 -8.07 -4.67 -26.64
N ARG A 122 -8.85 -3.79 -27.30
CA ARG A 122 -10.32 -3.92 -27.35
C ARG A 122 -10.76 -5.14 -28.16
N GLU A 123 -10.11 -5.38 -29.29
CA GLU A 123 -10.49 -6.41 -30.26
C GLU A 123 -9.74 -7.71 -30.04
N ASN A 124 -8.40 -7.67 -30.09
CA ASN A 124 -7.55 -8.87 -29.98
C ASN A 124 -7.47 -9.46 -28.55
N ARG A 125 -7.97 -8.74 -27.54
CA ARG A 125 -7.88 -9.08 -26.10
C ARG A 125 -6.45 -9.34 -25.60
N GLN A 126 -5.43 -8.99 -26.36
CA GLN A 126 -4.01 -9.16 -25.99
C GLN A 126 -3.54 -7.95 -25.18
N PHE A 127 -2.65 -8.19 -24.23
CA PHE A 127 -1.99 -7.13 -23.49
C PHE A 127 -0.79 -6.60 -24.27
N GLN A 128 -0.72 -5.27 -24.39
CA GLN A 128 0.39 -4.59 -25.05
C GLN A 128 0.92 -3.51 -24.12
N LYS A 129 2.24 -3.37 -24.05
CA LYS A 129 2.90 -2.32 -23.27
C LYS A 129 2.62 -0.96 -23.94
N ARG A 130 2.07 -0.01 -23.17
CA ARG A 130 1.71 1.34 -23.64
C ARG A 130 2.24 2.38 -22.66
N ARG A 131 2.73 3.50 -23.19
CA ARG A 131 3.09 4.66 -22.36
C ARG A 131 1.83 5.43 -21.99
N PHE A 132 1.65 5.69 -20.70
CA PHE A 132 0.57 6.49 -20.13
C PHE A 132 1.14 7.79 -19.58
N LEU A 133 0.35 8.85 -19.70
CA LEU A 133 0.62 10.19 -19.16
C LEU A 133 -0.62 10.65 -18.42
N LEU A 134 -0.51 10.80 -17.10
CA LEU A 134 -1.49 11.45 -16.24
C LEU A 134 -1.07 12.90 -16.03
N SER A 135 -1.87 13.85 -16.52
CA SER A 135 -1.64 15.29 -16.33
C SER A 135 -2.74 15.87 -15.45
N ALA A 136 -2.38 16.31 -14.25
CA ALA A 136 -3.28 17.01 -13.34
C ALA A 136 -3.60 18.42 -13.87
N ARG A 137 -2.64 19.11 -14.51
CA ARG A 137 -2.86 20.44 -15.12
C ARG A 137 -3.94 20.38 -16.20
N GLU A 138 -3.91 19.36 -17.05
CA GLU A 138 -4.88 19.19 -18.13
C GLU A 138 -6.12 18.37 -17.69
N GLY A 139 -6.11 17.78 -16.49
CA GLY A 139 -7.19 16.93 -15.99
C GLY A 139 -7.41 15.65 -16.80
N VAL A 140 -6.40 15.16 -17.53
CA VAL A 140 -6.53 14.04 -18.48
C VAL A 140 -5.50 12.94 -18.26
N MET A 141 -5.90 11.70 -18.58
CA MET A 141 -5.00 10.57 -18.73
C MET A 141 -4.94 10.16 -20.21
N LYS A 142 -3.76 10.28 -20.81
CA LYS A 142 -3.48 9.94 -22.21
C LYS A 142 -2.66 8.66 -22.27
N TYR A 143 -2.77 7.91 -23.37
CA TYR A 143 -1.83 6.83 -23.67
C TYR A 143 -1.44 6.81 -25.16
N TYR A 144 -0.26 6.28 -25.45
CA TYR A 144 0.34 6.28 -26.77
C TYR A 144 0.48 4.86 -27.32
N THR A 145 0.14 4.67 -28.60
CA THR A 145 0.15 3.37 -29.29
C THR A 145 1.42 3.09 -30.08
N LYS A 146 2.23 4.12 -30.35
CA LYS A 146 3.55 4.05 -31.01
C LYS A 146 4.60 4.69 -30.11
N GLU A 147 5.84 4.20 -30.16
CA GLU A 147 6.95 4.71 -29.35
C GLU A 147 7.48 6.09 -29.79
N VAL A 148 6.93 6.69 -30.86
CA VAL A 148 7.31 8.02 -31.34
C VAL A 148 6.08 8.86 -31.64
N SER A 149 6.16 10.14 -31.27
CA SER A 149 5.16 11.21 -31.37
C SER A 149 4.29 11.19 -32.64
N SER A 150 3.04 10.75 -32.53
CA SER A 150 1.89 11.27 -33.30
C SER A 150 0.63 10.52 -32.89
N SER A 151 -0.43 11.26 -32.58
CA SER A 151 -1.78 10.81 -32.15
C SER A 151 -1.88 10.18 -30.74
N ALA A 152 -2.13 11.03 -29.74
CA ALA A 152 -2.61 10.60 -28.43
C ALA A 152 -4.10 10.20 -28.53
N ARG A 153 -4.49 9.06 -27.95
CA ARG A 153 -5.92 8.74 -27.73
C ARG A 153 -6.28 9.17 -26.31
N VAL A 154 -7.36 9.94 -26.17
CA VAL A 154 -7.90 10.41 -24.89
C VAL A 154 -9.05 9.50 -24.50
N ASP A 155 -9.03 8.96 -23.28
CA ASP A 155 -10.16 8.25 -22.70
C ASP A 155 -11.02 9.29 -21.94
N ARG A 156 -12.29 9.47 -22.34
CA ARG A 156 -13.25 10.34 -21.63
C ARG A 156 -14.18 9.42 -20.84
N ARG A 157 -14.34 9.70 -19.55
CA ARG A 157 -15.30 9.05 -18.66
C ARG A 157 -16.72 9.15 -19.20
#